data_AF-A0A9C9Z787-F1
#
_entry.id   AF-A0A9C9Z787-F1
#
_cell.length_a   1.000
_cell.length_b   1.000
_cell.length_c   1.000
_cell.angle_alpha   90.00
_cell.angle_beta   90.00
_cell.angle_gamma   90.00
#
_symmetry.space_group_name_H-M   'P 1'
#
loop_
_entity.id
_entity.type
_entity.pdbx_description
1 polymer ?
#
loop_
_entity_poly.entity_id
_entity_poly.type
_entity_poly.pdbx_seq_one_letter_code
_entity_poly.pdbx_strand_id
1 'polypeptide(L)'
;MPSDAHQNQPLIDPNIFAEVSEIVGDELSELLNKYIEDADLYLGKLSAAAQAMELHTISEVTHTFGTASAHMGFMRLHTLLRSVEIMANQEEAANYPDLIASIQRCYQALLIELER
;
A
#
# COMPACT_ATOMS: atom_id res chain seq x y z
N MET A 1 4.37 -3.75 -18.38
CA MET A 1 3.11 -3.43 -17.66
C MET A 1 3.20 -4.19 -16.34
N PRO A 2 3.00 -3.57 -15.17
CA PRO A 2 2.88 -4.32 -13.93
C PRO A 2 1.71 -5.28 -14.12
N SER A 3 2.02 -6.55 -14.30
CA SER A 3 1.06 -7.59 -14.68
C SER A 3 -0.06 -7.68 -13.66
N ASP A 4 -1.22 -8.14 -14.11
CA ASP A 4 -2.37 -8.62 -13.31
C ASP A 4 -2.02 -9.69 -12.24
N ALA A 5 -0.73 -9.98 -12.03
CA ALA A 5 -0.18 -10.96 -11.09
C ALA A 5 -0.64 -10.74 -9.63
N HIS A 6 -0.91 -9.50 -9.23
CA HIS A 6 -1.37 -9.19 -7.87
C HIS A 6 -2.90 -9.25 -7.71
N GLN A 7 -3.67 -9.47 -8.79
CA GLN A 7 -5.13 -9.55 -8.73
C GLN A 7 -5.63 -10.78 -7.96
N ASN A 8 -4.84 -11.87 -7.95
CA ASN A 8 -5.18 -13.13 -7.30
C ASN A 8 -4.78 -13.21 -5.81
N GLN A 9 -4.14 -12.18 -5.26
CA GLN A 9 -3.78 -12.12 -3.85
C GLN A 9 -4.96 -11.53 -3.04
N PRO A 10 -5.25 -12.05 -1.83
CA PRO A 10 -6.27 -11.45 -0.98
C PRO A 10 -5.90 -10.02 -0.61
N LEU A 11 -6.91 -9.14 -0.54
CA LEU A 11 -6.72 -7.75 -0.09
C LEU A 11 -6.20 -7.73 1.35
N ILE A 12 -6.79 -8.57 2.20
CA ILE A 12 -6.47 -8.74 3.61
C ILE A 12 -6.13 -10.22 3.83
N ASP A 13 -4.97 -10.50 4.40
CA ASP A 13 -4.66 -11.83 4.92
C ASP A 13 -5.42 -12.04 6.23
N PRO A 14 -6.38 -12.97 6.28
CA PRO A 14 -7.25 -13.13 7.44
C PRO A 14 -6.50 -13.62 8.68
N ASN A 15 -5.36 -14.32 8.53
CA ASN A 15 -4.61 -14.82 9.68
C ASN A 15 -3.85 -13.68 10.36
N ILE A 16 -3.14 -12.86 9.57
CA ILE A 16 -2.40 -11.71 10.10
C ILE A 16 -3.39 -10.69 10.69
N PHE A 17 -4.47 -10.39 9.97
CA PHE A 17 -5.45 -9.42 10.44
C PHE A 17 -6.15 -9.89 11.72
N ALA A 18 -6.46 -11.20 11.84
CA ALA A 18 -7.01 -11.76 13.07
C ALA A 18 -6.03 -11.66 14.24
N GLU A 19 -4.74 -11.95 14.03
CA GLU A 19 -3.71 -11.82 15.06
C GLU A 19 -3.57 -10.37 15.53
N VAL A 20 -3.52 -9.40 14.61
CA VAL A 20 -3.50 -7.97 14.94
C VAL A 20 -4.76 -7.57 15.73
N SER A 21 -5.93 -8.03 15.28
CA SER A 21 -7.20 -7.77 15.93
C SER A 21 -7.25 -8.33 17.35
N GLU A 22 -6.69 -9.52 17.57
CA GLU A 22 -6.62 -10.17 18.89
C GLU A 22 -5.65 -9.44 19.82
N ILE A 23 -4.49 -9.01 19.32
CA ILE A 23 -3.48 -8.28 20.10
C ILE A 23 -3.97 -6.89 20.51
N VAL A 24 -4.60 -6.17 19.58
CA VAL A 24 -5.01 -4.77 19.76
C VAL A 24 -6.39 -4.69 20.43
N GLY A 25 -7.26 -5.67 20.21
CA GLY A 25 -8.58 -5.74 20.81
C GLY A 25 -9.46 -4.53 20.46
N ASP A 26 -9.97 -3.85 21.49
CA ASP A 26 -10.92 -2.75 21.36
C ASP A 26 -10.34 -1.51 20.65
N GLU A 27 -9.00 -1.37 20.61
CA GLU A 27 -8.30 -0.25 19.97
C GLU A 27 -8.12 -0.43 18.45
N LEU A 28 -8.59 -1.55 17.88
CA LEU A 28 -8.41 -1.84 16.45
C LEU A 28 -8.96 -0.74 15.56
N SER A 29 -10.11 -0.16 15.94
CA SER A 29 -10.73 0.93 15.20
C SER A 29 -9.86 2.19 15.16
N GLU A 30 -9.19 2.54 16.26
CA GLU A 30 -8.28 3.68 16.32
C GLU A 30 -7.01 3.44 15.51
N LEU A 31 -6.48 2.21 15.58
CA LEU A 31 -5.33 1.79 14.78
C LEU A 31 -5.63 1.85 13.27
N LEU A 32 -6.81 1.40 12.85
CA LEU A 32 -7.27 1.48 11.47
C LEU A 32 -7.44 2.93 11.01
N ASN A 33 -8.06 3.79 11.83
CA ASN A 33 -8.21 5.21 11.51
C ASN A 33 -6.85 5.88 11.31
N LYS A 34 -5.89 5.60 12.20
CA LYS A 34 -4.52 6.11 12.06
C LYS A 34 -3.84 5.61 10.79
N TYR A 35 -3.99 4.33 10.47
CA TYR A 35 -3.47 3.77 9.23
C TYR A 35 -4.07 4.48 8.00
N ILE A 36 -5.37 4.77 8.01
CA ILE A 36 -6.06 5.47 6.93
C ILE A 36 -5.51 6.89 6.76
N GLU A 37 -5.38 7.64 7.85
CA GLU A 37 -4.80 8.99 7.83
C GLU A 37 -3.37 8.99 7.26
N ASP A 38 -2.52 8.06 7.71
CA ASP A 38 -1.16 7.92 7.22
C ASP A 38 -1.13 7.51 5.73
N ALA A 39 -2.00 6.58 5.32
CA ALA A 39 -2.10 6.10 3.95
C ALA A 39 -2.46 7.22 2.97
N ASP A 40 -3.42 8.08 3.31
CA ASP A 40 -3.79 9.22 2.47
C ASP A 40 -2.60 10.19 2.27
N LEU A 41 -1.82 10.43 3.33
CA LEU A 41 -0.59 11.22 3.25
C LEU A 41 0.45 10.57 2.34
N TYR A 42 0.65 9.25 2.44
CA TYR A 42 1.57 8.53 1.58
C TYR A 42 1.14 8.55 0.11
N LEU A 43 -0.14 8.35 -0.17
CA LEU A 43 -0.68 8.39 -1.54
C LEU A 43 -0.53 9.78 -2.17
N GLY A 44 -0.75 10.85 -1.40
CA GLY A 44 -0.49 12.22 -1.85
C GLY A 44 0.98 12.44 -2.23
N LYS A 45 1.90 11.99 -1.37
CA LYS A 45 3.35 12.07 -1.63
C LYS A 45 3.77 11.25 -2.85
N LEU A 46 3.26 10.02 -2.99
CA LEU A 46 3.55 9.16 -4.15
C LEU A 46 3.06 9.79 -5.46
N SER A 47 1.86 10.39 -5.46
CA SER A 47 1.33 11.05 -6.65
C SER A 47 2.20 12.23 -7.08
N ALA A 48 2.63 13.07 -6.13
CA ALA A 48 3.53 14.19 -6.41
C ALA A 48 4.91 13.71 -6.90
N ALA A 49 5.51 12.73 -6.23
CA ALA A 49 6.81 12.18 -6.60
C ALA A 49 6.79 11.50 -7.98
N ALA A 50 5.71 10.80 -8.32
CA ALA A 50 5.53 10.18 -9.64
C ALA A 50 5.42 11.22 -10.77
N GLN A 51 4.76 12.35 -10.54
CA GLN A 51 4.69 13.45 -11.52
C GLN A 51 6.05 14.14 -11.72
N ALA A 52 6.82 14.27 -10.64
CA ALA A 52 8.15 14.86 -10.66
C ALA A 52 9.27 13.87 -11.04
N MET A 53 8.95 12.58 -11.20
CA MET A 53 9.91 11.49 -11.42
C MET A 53 10.99 11.39 -10.32
N GLU A 54 10.62 11.69 -9.07
CA GLU A 54 11.49 11.64 -7.89
C GLU A 54 11.60 10.20 -7.36
N LEU A 55 12.37 9.36 -8.06
CA LEU A 55 12.43 7.91 -7.80
C LEU A 55 12.88 7.57 -6.37
N HIS A 56 13.79 8.36 -5.80
CA HIS A 56 14.23 8.17 -4.41
C HIS A 56 13.06 8.35 -3.43
N THR A 57 12.26 9.41 -3.59
CA THR A 57 11.06 9.63 -2.76
C THR A 57 10.01 8.54 -2.99
N ILE A 58 9.83 8.07 -4.22
CA ILE A 58 8.92 6.95 -4.51
C ILE A 58 9.36 5.70 -3.72
N SER A 59 10.65 5.36 -3.76
CA SER A 59 11.20 4.22 -3.02
C SER A 59 10.97 4.36 -1.50
N GLU A 60 11.34 5.50 -0.91
CA GLU A 60 11.20 5.71 0.53
C GLU A 60 9.74 5.62 0.99
N VAL A 61 8.83 6.29 0.29
CA VAL A 61 7.41 6.31 0.66
C VAL A 61 6.77 4.95 0.46
N THR A 62 7.10 4.24 -0.63
CA THR A 62 6.59 2.86 -0.85
C THR A 62 7.13 1.88 0.18
N HIS A 63 8.37 2.03 0.65
CA HIS A 63 8.94 1.22 1.72
C HIS A 63 8.18 1.39 3.05
N THR A 64 8.01 2.64 3.49
CA THR A 64 7.30 2.95 4.74
C THR A 64 5.85 2.49 4.69
N PHE A 65 5.15 2.85 3.61
CA PHE A 65 3.75 2.47 3.44
C PHE A 65 3.58 0.96 3.29
N GLY A 66 4.52 0.30 2.60
CA GLY A 66 4.55 -1.15 2.43
C GLY A 66 4.70 -1.87 3.76
N THR A 67 5.59 -1.40 4.64
CA THR A 67 5.80 -1.97 5.97
C THR A 67 4.54 -1.85 6.84
N ALA A 68 3.93 -0.66 6.86
CA ALA A 68 2.66 -0.46 7.57
C ALA A 68 1.55 -1.39 7.05
N SER A 69 1.47 -1.55 5.74
CA SER A 69 0.47 -2.44 5.10
C SER A 69 0.71 -3.91 5.45
N ALA A 70 1.95 -4.38 5.49
CA ALA A 70 2.28 -5.75 5.88
C ALA A 70 1.93 -6.02 7.35
N HIS A 71 2.21 -5.08 8.25
CA HIS A 71 1.85 -5.23 9.67
C HIS A 71 0.36 -5.38 9.90
N MET A 72 -0.49 -4.78 9.06
CA MET A 72 -1.95 -4.93 9.14
C MET A 72 -2.48 -6.14 8.36
N GLY A 73 -1.62 -6.91 7.67
CA GLY A 73 -2.06 -7.99 6.79
C GLY A 73 -2.68 -7.52 5.46
N PHE A 74 -2.49 -6.26 5.05
CA PHE A 74 -2.99 -5.73 3.78
C PHE A 74 -2.09 -6.14 2.60
N MET A 75 -2.06 -7.44 2.33
CA MET A 75 -0.99 -8.10 1.57
C MET A 75 -0.96 -7.75 0.09
N ARG A 76 -2.11 -7.57 -0.56
CA ARG A 76 -2.14 -7.13 -1.97
C ARG A 76 -1.57 -5.72 -2.12
N LEU A 77 -1.92 -4.82 -1.21
CA LEU A 77 -1.41 -3.45 -1.20
C LEU A 77 0.09 -3.43 -0.91
N HIS A 78 0.54 -4.18 0.10
CA HIS A 78 1.98 -4.36 0.40
C HIS A 78 2.77 -4.83 -0.83
N THR A 79 2.23 -5.82 -1.55
CA THR A 79 2.95 -6.41 -2.69
C THR A 79 3.06 -5.44 -3.87
N LEU A 80 2.01 -4.65 -4.14
CA LEU A 80 2.07 -3.58 -5.14
C LEU A 80 3.09 -2.50 -4.76
N LEU A 81 3.07 -2.05 -3.49
CA LEU A 81 4.04 -1.08 -2.97
C LEU A 81 5.48 -1.60 -3.12
N ARG A 82 5.71 -2.87 -2.75
CA ARG A 82 7.02 -3.52 -2.87
C ARG A 82 7.50 -3.63 -4.32
N SER A 83 6.60 -3.91 -5.27
CA SER A 83 6.96 -3.93 -6.69
C SER A 83 7.43 -2.54 -7.14
N VAL A 84 6.71 -1.49 -6.78
CA VAL A 84 7.08 -0.11 -7.14
C VAL A 84 8.38 0.32 -6.45
N GLU A 85 8.58 -0.05 -5.19
CA GLU A 85 9.82 0.20 -4.43
C GLU A 85 11.05 -0.39 -5.15
N ILE A 86 10.95 -1.65 -5.60
CA ILE A 86 12.03 -2.33 -6.31
C ILE A 86 12.34 -1.62 -7.63
N MET A 87 11.32 -1.29 -8.42
CA MET A 87 11.48 -0.58 -9.70
C MET A 87 12.13 0.80 -9.50
N ALA A 88 11.68 1.56 -8.50
CA ALA A 88 12.23 2.87 -8.16
C ALA A 88 13.69 2.79 -7.69
N ASN A 89 14.04 1.80 -6.86
CA ASN A 89 15.42 1.56 -6.41
C ASN A 89 16.37 1.15 -7.54
N GLN A 90 15.84 0.49 -8.58
CA GLN A 90 16.61 0.10 -9.76
C GLN A 90 16.65 1.19 -10.84
N GLU A 91 16.06 2.35 -10.57
CA GLU A 91 15.89 3.45 -11.54
C GLU A 91 15.26 2.98 -12.86
N GLU A 92 14.33 2.03 -12.77
CA GLU A 92 13.71 1.41 -13.95
C GLU A 92 12.84 2.42 -14.70
N ALA A 93 13.00 2.51 -16.02
CA ALA A 93 12.14 3.32 -16.86
C ALA A 93 10.71 2.72 -16.93
N ALA A 94 9.80 3.28 -16.14
CA ALA A 94 8.41 2.84 -16.04
C ALA A 94 7.42 4.01 -16.01
N ASN A 95 6.13 3.72 -16.24
CA ASN A 95 5.06 4.70 -16.05
C ASN A 95 4.65 4.73 -14.57
N TYR A 96 5.42 5.44 -13.74
CA TYR A 96 5.16 5.60 -12.31
C TYR A 96 3.77 6.19 -12.00
N PRO A 97 3.27 7.20 -12.73
CA PRO A 97 1.89 7.65 -12.56
C PRO A 97 0.83 6.53 -12.65
N ASP A 98 0.93 5.64 -13.65
CA ASP A 98 -0.01 4.51 -13.79
C ASP A 98 0.15 3.46 -12.67
N LEU A 99 1.39 3.25 -12.21
CA LEU A 99 1.70 2.38 -11.07
C LEU A 99 1.06 2.91 -9.79
N ILE A 100 1.23 4.21 -9.49
CA ILE A 100 0.61 4.85 -8.32
C ILE A 100 -0.91 4.85 -8.42
N ALA A 101 -1.49 5.07 -9.60
CA ALA A 101 -2.93 4.94 -9.80
C ALA A 101 -3.44 3.51 -9.52
N SER A 102 -2.61 2.48 -9.76
CA SER A 102 -2.93 1.10 -9.42
C SER A 102 -2.89 0.84 -7.92
N ILE A 103 -1.93 1.44 -7.19
CA ILE A 103 -1.87 1.41 -5.73
C ILE A 103 -3.12 2.09 -5.14
N GLN A 104 -3.51 3.27 -5.65
CA GLN A 104 -4.71 3.99 -5.21
C GLN A 104 -5.98 3.16 -5.38
N ARG A 105 -6.15 2.50 -6.54
CA ARG A 105 -7.28 1.59 -6.77
C ARG A 105 -7.29 0.41 -5.80
N CYS A 106 -6.13 -0.17 -5.51
CA CYS A 106 -6.03 -1.26 -4.55
C CYS A 106 -6.38 -0.80 -3.12
N TYR A 107 -5.91 0.39 -2.74
CA TYR A 107 -6.24 0.99 -1.44
C TYR A 107 -7.74 1.28 -1.32
N GLN A 108 -8.38 1.82 -2.35
CA GLN A 108 -9.83 2.03 -2.35
C GLN A 108 -10.61 0.72 -2.19
N ALA A 109 -10.16 -0.36 -2.86
CA ALA A 109 -10.76 -1.68 -2.71
C ALA A 109 -10.57 -2.24 -1.29
N LEU A 110 -9.43 -1.99 -0.65
CA LEU A 110 -9.17 -2.34 0.73
C LEU A 110 -10.14 -1.62 1.69
N LEU A 111 -10.36 -0.31 1.53
CA LEU A 111 -11.29 0.45 2.36
C LEU A 111 -12.72 -0.12 2.28
N ILE A 112 -13.18 -0.44 1.07
CA ILE A 112 -14.49 -1.06 0.86
C ILE A 112 -14.59 -2.43 1.56
N GLU A 113 -13.51 -3.21 1.56
CA GLU A 113 -13.48 -4.52 2.22
C GLU A 113 -13.48 -4.40 3.75
N LEU A 114 -12.84 -3.35 4.31
CA LEU A 114 -12.84 -3.07 5.76
C LEU A 114 -14.20 -2.60 6.29
N GLU A 115 -15.05 -2.02 5.43
CA GLU A 115 -16.41 -1.56 5.77
C GLU A 115 -17.46 -2.70 5.74
N ARG A 116 -17.10 -3.91 5.32
CA ARG A 116 -18.01 -5.07 5.21
C ARG A 116 -18.14 -5.86 6.49
#